data_AF-A0A931W1Y5-F1
#
_entry.id   AF-A0A931W1Y5-F1
#
_cell.length_a   1.000
_cell.length_b   1.000
_cell.length_c   1.000
_cell.angle_alpha   90.00
_cell.angle_beta   90.00
_cell.angle_gamma   90.00
#
_symmetry.space_group_name_H-M   'P 1'
#
loop_
_entity.id
_entity.type
_entity.pdbx_description
1 polymer ?
#
loop_
_entity_poly.entity_id
_entity_poly.type
_entity_poly.pdbx_seq_one_letter_code
_entity_poly.pdbx_strand_id
1 'polypeptide(L)'
;MRIIDADGHVLERDIPWAELLEEPYRSRAPRSVKDNRGFNFVMIDGKLTPKPVGKGCSFVGAPRSRNPQPTTGMTDPVQRLKDMDLEGIDTAVLFGTSPFLSLPFVEDKDLACVVARVYNNWLAEYCKADARRLKGVAAVAIQDPVESVKELRRAVEELKFVAVAAPPVSASKKNLDDPDLYPFFAEAERLNVPICIHVGAGDGVPAGTERFDHPFFTHAMAHPFEQMIATLCVVAGGLLERFPRLKFAFMEAGCGWVPYWMERLDEHYEILQPTVPWLTKPPSEYMKSGQMFYSFEMEEKMLPYVAEFVGAERLVFRRALGLRHRLQPQRLQVPPHRRGSDGAQRFVRRAENQDHGRERGEALQPVMTAERIAAIRELNASDVLSNHVRFSLLSDNLSPYRSPHKQSLSLAATVA
;
A
#
# COMPACT_ATOMS: atom_id res chain seq x y z
N MET A 1 10.42 14.48 14.02
CA MET A 1 10.19 13.20 13.30
C MET A 1 9.19 13.50 12.20
N ARG A 2 9.35 12.92 11.00
CA ARG A 2 8.40 13.09 9.89
C ARG A 2 7.37 11.95 9.91
N ILE A 3 6.10 12.25 9.67
CA ILE A 3 4.99 11.30 9.52
C ILE A 3 4.70 11.10 8.03
N ILE A 4 4.68 9.85 7.59
CA ILE A 4 4.40 9.47 6.20
C ILE A 4 3.10 8.68 6.19
N ASP A 5 2.11 9.16 5.44
CA ASP A 5 0.96 8.37 5.02
C ASP A 5 1.39 7.52 3.82
N ALA A 6 1.58 6.23 4.05
CA ALA A 6 2.12 5.30 3.07
C ALA A 6 1.06 4.83 2.06
N ASP A 7 -0.22 5.20 2.25
CA ASP A 7 -1.33 4.71 1.45
C ASP A 7 -2.49 5.73 1.39
N GLY A 8 -2.17 6.91 0.84
CA GLY A 8 -3.14 7.94 0.56
C GLY A 8 -3.80 7.72 -0.80
N HIS A 9 -5.11 7.93 -0.91
CA HIS A 9 -5.81 7.80 -2.20
C HIS A 9 -6.21 9.13 -2.83
N VAL A 10 -6.15 9.18 -4.17
CA VAL A 10 -6.71 10.24 -5.01
C VAL A 10 -7.91 9.74 -5.83
N LEU A 11 -8.93 10.58 -6.00
CA LEU A 11 -10.09 10.29 -6.83
C LEU A 11 -9.86 10.81 -8.26
N GLU A 12 -9.87 9.91 -9.23
CA GLU A 12 -9.61 10.19 -10.66
C GLU A 12 -10.81 10.84 -11.39
N ARG A 13 -11.61 11.62 -10.66
CA ARG A 13 -12.88 12.18 -11.15
C ARG A 13 -12.68 13.20 -12.28
N ASP A 14 -11.58 13.93 -12.23
CA ASP A 14 -11.33 15.08 -13.11
C ASP A 14 -10.49 14.71 -14.34
N ILE A 15 -10.23 13.41 -14.57
CA ILE A 15 -9.55 12.93 -15.77
C ILE A 15 -10.58 12.87 -16.92
N PRO A 16 -10.39 13.63 -18.02
CA PRO A 16 -11.26 13.55 -19.19
C PRO A 16 -10.88 12.33 -20.05
N TRP A 17 -11.10 11.13 -19.52
CA TRP A 17 -10.63 9.87 -20.11
C TRP A 17 -10.93 9.71 -21.60
N ALA A 18 -12.18 9.97 -22.02
CA ALA A 18 -12.57 9.82 -23.43
C ALA A 18 -11.87 10.84 -24.36
N GLU A 19 -11.49 12.00 -23.86
CA GLU A 19 -10.80 13.03 -24.64
C GLU A 19 -9.30 12.70 -24.79
N LEU A 20 -8.72 12.04 -23.79
CA LEU A 20 -7.31 11.66 -23.75
C LEU A 20 -7.02 10.34 -24.46
N LEU A 21 -8.04 9.55 -24.79
CA LEU A 21 -7.92 8.28 -25.51
C LEU A 21 -8.27 8.46 -26.99
N GLU A 22 -7.50 7.82 -27.87
CA GLU A 22 -7.78 7.69 -29.30
C GLU A 22 -8.67 6.47 -29.59
N GLU A 23 -9.28 6.42 -30.78
CA GLU A 23 -9.95 5.19 -31.22
C GLU A 23 -8.93 4.08 -31.50
N PRO A 24 -9.23 2.80 -31.17
CA PRO A 24 -10.53 2.27 -30.74
C PRO A 24 -10.81 2.35 -29.23
N TYR A 25 -9.93 2.98 -28.43
CA TYR A 25 -9.98 2.95 -26.96
C TYR A 25 -10.91 4.00 -26.36
N ARG A 26 -11.16 5.12 -27.04
CA ARG A 26 -12.03 6.21 -26.58
C ARG A 26 -13.41 5.73 -26.12
N SER A 27 -14.06 4.90 -26.92
CA SER A 27 -15.39 4.34 -26.62
C SER A 27 -15.39 3.37 -25.43
N ARG A 28 -14.22 2.88 -25.04
CA ARG A 28 -13.96 1.89 -23.98
C ARG A 28 -13.29 2.51 -22.74
N ALA A 29 -13.10 3.83 -22.75
CA ALA A 29 -12.41 4.59 -21.72
C ALA A 29 -13.09 4.48 -20.33
N PRO A 30 -12.33 4.60 -19.23
CA PRO A 30 -12.90 4.64 -17.90
C PRO A 30 -13.95 5.74 -17.74
N ARG A 31 -15.10 5.40 -17.16
CA ARG A 31 -16.15 6.38 -16.84
C ARG A 31 -16.92 5.99 -15.59
N SER A 32 -17.28 6.98 -14.79
CA SER A 32 -18.19 6.76 -13.66
C SER A 32 -19.60 6.54 -14.15
N VAL A 33 -20.26 5.51 -13.63
CA VAL A 33 -21.65 5.19 -13.90
C VAL A 33 -22.39 4.97 -12.58
N LYS A 34 -23.72 5.11 -12.58
CA LYS A 34 -24.54 4.84 -11.41
C LYS A 34 -25.51 3.71 -11.70
N ASP A 35 -25.70 2.83 -10.73
CA ASP A 35 -26.79 1.85 -10.79
C ASP A 35 -28.14 2.51 -10.43
N ASN A 36 -29.24 1.75 -10.56
CA ASN A 36 -30.60 2.19 -10.23
C ASN A 36 -30.82 2.50 -8.75
N ARG A 37 -29.90 2.12 -7.87
CA ARG A 37 -29.92 2.43 -6.42
C ARG A 37 -29.07 3.67 -6.11
N GLY A 38 -28.40 4.25 -7.10
CA GLY A 38 -27.52 5.40 -6.94
C GLY A 38 -26.10 5.06 -6.44
N PHE A 39 -25.70 3.78 -6.45
CA PHE A 39 -24.31 3.40 -6.20
C PHE A 39 -23.45 3.74 -7.41
N ASN A 40 -22.29 4.37 -7.15
CA ASN A 40 -21.31 4.64 -8.20
C ASN A 40 -20.57 3.35 -8.53
N PHE A 41 -20.30 3.14 -9.81
CA PHE A 41 -19.40 2.13 -10.35
C PHE A 41 -18.43 2.81 -11.32
N VAL A 42 -17.31 2.16 -11.61
CA VAL A 42 -16.52 2.50 -12.79
C VAL A 42 -16.88 1.51 -13.89
N MET A 43 -16.93 2.01 -15.11
CA MET A 43 -17.00 1.19 -16.31
C MET A 43 -15.71 1.36 -17.09
N ILE A 44 -15.03 0.26 -17.40
CA ILE A 44 -13.85 0.21 -18.26
C ILE A 44 -14.08 -0.93 -19.23
N ASP A 45 -13.77 -0.72 -20.53
CA ASP A 45 -13.98 -1.75 -21.54
C ASP A 45 -15.44 -2.27 -21.61
N GLY A 46 -16.42 -1.39 -21.38
CA GLY A 46 -17.83 -1.75 -21.32
C GLY A 46 -18.23 -2.64 -20.13
N LYS A 47 -17.30 -3.00 -19.24
CA LYS A 47 -17.52 -3.83 -18.06
C LYS A 47 -17.60 -2.96 -16.80
N LEU A 48 -18.53 -3.28 -15.91
CA LEU A 48 -18.62 -2.65 -14.59
C LEU A 48 -17.58 -3.23 -13.65
N THR A 49 -16.85 -2.35 -12.98
CA THR A 49 -15.76 -2.68 -12.07
C THR A 49 -15.95 -1.95 -10.72
N PRO A 50 -16.02 -2.66 -9.59
CA PRO A 50 -16.19 -4.10 -9.49
C PRO A 50 -17.48 -4.62 -10.11
N LYS A 51 -17.48 -5.93 -10.38
CA LYS A 51 -18.69 -6.70 -10.63
C LYS A 51 -19.78 -6.42 -9.58
N PRO A 52 -20.96 -5.91 -9.95
CA PRO A 52 -21.97 -5.44 -8.99
C PRO A 52 -22.84 -6.55 -8.39
N VAL A 53 -22.98 -7.71 -9.05
CA VAL A 53 -23.91 -8.79 -8.67
C VAL A 53 -23.35 -10.18 -8.98
N GLY A 54 -23.88 -11.19 -8.31
CA GLY A 54 -23.50 -12.59 -8.48
C GLY A 54 -22.20 -12.94 -7.75
N LYS A 55 -21.70 -14.16 -7.97
CA LYS A 55 -20.49 -14.65 -7.30
C LYS A 55 -19.28 -13.75 -7.56
N GLY A 56 -18.53 -13.44 -6.50
CA GLY A 56 -17.40 -12.52 -6.54
C GLY A 56 -17.81 -11.06 -6.73
N CYS A 57 -19.05 -10.67 -6.42
CA CYS A 57 -19.45 -9.27 -6.50
C CYS A 57 -18.71 -8.42 -5.46
N SER A 58 -18.57 -7.13 -5.72
CA SER A 58 -18.10 -6.18 -4.71
C SER A 58 -18.78 -4.83 -4.92
N PHE A 59 -18.41 -3.85 -4.11
CA PHE A 59 -18.91 -2.48 -4.19
C PHE A 59 -17.76 -1.50 -4.44
N VAL A 60 -18.08 -0.34 -5.04
CA VAL A 60 -17.11 0.76 -5.16
C VAL A 60 -17.08 1.59 -3.87
N GLY A 61 -15.85 1.83 -3.41
CA GLY A 61 -15.51 2.88 -2.47
C GLY A 61 -15.09 2.35 -1.11
N ALA A 62 -14.41 3.21 -0.34
CA ALA A 62 -14.17 2.97 1.07
C ALA A 62 -15.51 2.84 1.83
N PRO A 63 -15.54 2.12 2.96
CA PRO A 63 -16.70 2.09 3.85
C PRO A 63 -17.21 3.51 4.08
N ARG A 64 -18.47 3.78 3.71
CA ARG A 64 -19.05 5.11 3.90
C ARG A 64 -19.10 5.38 5.40
N SER A 65 -18.32 6.36 5.85
CA SER A 65 -18.57 7.01 7.13
C SER A 65 -20.06 7.34 7.21
N ARG A 66 -20.65 7.11 8.40
CA ARG A 66 -22.06 7.43 8.67
C ARG A 66 -22.36 8.93 8.47
N ASN A 67 -21.32 9.77 8.45
CA ASN A 67 -21.31 11.18 8.06
C ASN A 67 -20.11 11.47 7.17
N PRO A 68 -20.20 11.30 5.83
CA PRO A 68 -19.09 11.60 4.94
C PRO A 68 -18.88 13.12 4.93
N GLN A 69 -17.82 13.59 5.57
CA GLN A 69 -17.30 14.92 5.29
C GLN A 69 -16.67 14.86 3.90
N PRO A 70 -16.96 15.79 2.98
CA PRO A 70 -16.28 15.84 1.71
C PRO A 70 -14.80 16.13 1.98
N THR A 71 -13.96 15.09 2.01
CA THR A 71 -12.52 15.25 1.97
C THR A 71 -12.16 15.64 0.54
N THR A 72 -12.33 16.92 0.23
CA THR A 72 -12.02 17.51 -1.09
C THR A 72 -10.53 17.36 -1.44
N GLY A 73 -9.68 17.05 -0.46
CA GLY A 73 -8.28 16.67 -0.69
C GLY A 73 -8.11 15.45 -1.60
N MET A 74 -9.11 14.57 -1.75
CA MET A 74 -8.98 13.43 -2.68
C MET A 74 -8.94 13.85 -4.16
N THR A 75 -9.60 14.95 -4.53
CA THR A 75 -9.64 15.46 -5.90
C THR A 75 -8.77 16.70 -6.09
N ASP A 76 -8.57 17.50 -5.04
CA ASP A 76 -7.80 18.75 -5.08
C ASP A 76 -6.48 18.62 -4.29
N PRO A 77 -5.31 18.71 -4.95
CA PRO A 77 -4.02 18.60 -4.27
C PRO A 77 -3.73 19.75 -3.31
N VAL A 78 -4.26 20.96 -3.55
CA VAL A 78 -4.08 22.11 -2.64
C VAL A 78 -4.87 21.88 -1.35
N GLN A 79 -6.08 21.34 -1.47
CA GLN A 79 -6.85 20.97 -0.30
C GLN A 79 -6.23 19.78 0.45
N ARG A 80 -5.65 18.80 -0.25
CA ARG A 80 -4.91 17.70 0.39
C ARG A 80 -3.81 18.22 1.30
N LEU A 81 -3.00 19.16 0.83
CA LEU A 81 -1.92 19.73 1.64
C LEU A 81 -2.45 20.37 2.93
N LYS A 82 -3.59 21.07 2.86
CA LYS A 82 -4.25 21.62 4.06
C LYS A 82 -4.74 20.53 5.00
N ASP A 83 -5.33 19.47 4.47
CA ASP A 83 -5.78 18.32 5.28
C ASP A 83 -4.57 17.64 5.94
N MET A 84 -3.46 17.47 5.22
CA MET A 84 -2.21 16.94 5.75
C MET A 84 -1.63 17.82 6.86
N ASP A 85 -1.66 19.15 6.71
CA ASP A 85 -1.21 20.08 7.75
C ASP A 85 -2.06 19.99 9.02
N LEU A 86 -3.37 19.82 8.88
CA LEU A 86 -4.31 19.65 10.00
C LEU A 86 -4.10 18.32 10.73
N GLU A 87 -3.69 17.27 10.01
CA GLU A 87 -3.49 15.92 10.53
C GLU A 87 -2.05 15.68 11.00
N GLY A 88 -1.13 16.60 10.72
CA GLY A 88 0.29 16.45 11.04
C GLY A 88 1.04 15.48 10.12
N ILE A 89 0.54 15.25 8.90
CA ILE A 89 1.16 14.37 7.90
C ILE A 89 2.17 15.18 7.08
N ASP A 90 3.44 14.77 7.08
CA ASP A 90 4.50 15.46 6.33
C ASP A 90 4.49 15.07 4.85
N THR A 91 4.31 13.78 4.56
CA THR A 91 4.33 13.21 3.20
C THR A 91 3.19 12.22 3.00
N ALA A 92 2.57 12.25 1.82
CA ALA A 92 1.59 11.26 1.38
C ALA A 92 2.08 10.53 0.13
N VAL A 93 2.05 9.20 0.18
CA VAL A 93 2.27 8.30 -0.96
C VAL A 93 0.91 7.98 -1.57
N LEU A 94 0.72 8.33 -2.84
CA LEU A 94 -0.58 8.47 -3.47
C LEU A 94 -0.87 7.34 -4.47
N PHE A 95 -1.89 6.56 -4.15
CA PHE A 95 -2.53 5.56 -4.98
C PHE A 95 -3.80 6.13 -5.62
N GLY A 96 -4.21 5.54 -6.74
CA GLY A 96 -5.51 5.86 -7.32
C GLY A 96 -6.62 5.11 -6.60
N THR A 97 -7.86 5.30 -7.02
CA THR A 97 -9.01 4.55 -6.52
C THR A 97 -9.50 3.59 -7.58
N SER A 98 -10.67 3.85 -8.18
CA SER A 98 -11.37 2.81 -8.94
C SER A 98 -10.72 2.49 -10.29
N PRO A 99 -10.45 3.44 -11.20
CA PRO A 99 -9.73 3.15 -12.44
C PRO A 99 -8.36 2.52 -12.20
N PHE A 100 -7.61 3.02 -11.22
CA PHE A 100 -6.30 2.50 -10.85
C PHE A 100 -6.34 1.06 -10.34
N LEU A 101 -7.22 0.75 -9.39
CA LEU A 101 -7.33 -0.58 -8.78
C LEU A 101 -7.96 -1.61 -9.72
N SER A 102 -8.79 -1.18 -10.68
CA SER A 102 -9.37 -2.05 -11.70
C SER A 102 -8.45 -2.28 -12.91
N LEU A 103 -7.45 -1.42 -13.13
CA LEU A 103 -6.54 -1.47 -14.27
C LEU A 103 -5.90 -2.86 -14.50
N PRO A 104 -5.40 -3.57 -13.48
CA PRO A 104 -4.77 -4.88 -13.68
C PRO A 104 -5.74 -5.97 -14.15
N PHE A 105 -7.04 -5.71 -14.11
CA PHE A 105 -8.10 -6.64 -14.47
C PHE A 105 -8.74 -6.35 -15.84
N VAL A 106 -8.26 -5.31 -16.55
CA VAL A 106 -8.64 -5.05 -17.94
C VAL A 106 -8.00 -6.12 -18.83
N GLU A 107 -8.82 -6.90 -19.53
CA GLU A 107 -8.36 -8.03 -20.37
C GLU A 107 -7.58 -7.57 -21.60
N ASP A 108 -8.01 -6.47 -22.22
CA ASP A 108 -7.30 -5.84 -23.32
C ASP A 108 -6.06 -5.10 -22.81
N LYS A 109 -4.89 -5.67 -23.10
CA LYS A 109 -3.60 -5.18 -22.65
C LYS A 109 -3.27 -3.80 -23.19
N ASP A 110 -3.61 -3.52 -24.45
CA ASP A 110 -3.30 -2.23 -25.06
C ASP A 110 -4.14 -1.13 -24.44
N LEU A 111 -5.44 -1.39 -24.22
CA LEU A 111 -6.31 -0.48 -23.49
C LEU A 111 -5.76 -0.23 -22.07
N ALA A 112 -5.36 -1.28 -21.35
CA ALA A 112 -4.77 -1.14 -20.03
C ALA A 112 -3.49 -0.27 -20.05
N CYS A 113 -2.62 -0.46 -21.03
CA CYS A 113 -1.39 0.34 -21.18
C CYS A 113 -1.70 1.84 -21.39
N VAL A 114 -2.68 2.15 -22.24
CA VAL A 114 -3.07 3.55 -22.51
C VAL A 114 -3.73 4.18 -21.27
N VAL A 115 -4.60 3.45 -20.57
CA VAL A 115 -5.21 3.92 -19.31
C VAL A 115 -4.15 4.16 -18.23
N ALA A 116 -3.18 3.26 -18.07
CA ALA A 116 -2.07 3.39 -17.14
C ALA A 116 -1.28 4.69 -17.39
N ARG A 117 -0.96 4.96 -18.67
CA ARG A 117 -0.23 6.17 -19.08
C ARG A 117 -0.99 7.45 -18.77
N VAL A 118 -2.28 7.49 -19.08
CA VAL A 118 -3.12 8.65 -18.79
C VAL A 118 -3.22 8.90 -17.28
N TYR A 119 -3.44 7.84 -16.49
CA TYR A 119 -3.43 7.93 -15.03
C TYR A 119 -2.11 8.48 -14.50
N ASN A 120 -0.98 7.90 -14.91
CA ASN A 120 0.34 8.28 -14.43
C ASN A 120 0.66 9.76 -14.77
N ASN A 121 0.31 10.21 -15.98
CA ASN A 121 0.50 11.61 -16.37
C ASN A 121 -0.35 12.54 -15.49
N TRP A 122 -1.63 12.21 -15.27
CA TRP A 122 -2.50 13.01 -14.42
C TRP A 122 -2.01 13.04 -12.96
N LEU A 123 -1.60 11.90 -12.40
CA LEU A 123 -1.08 11.85 -11.03
C LEU A 123 0.20 12.67 -10.88
N ALA A 124 1.07 12.64 -11.90
CA ALA A 124 2.26 13.49 -11.92
C ALA A 124 1.90 14.98 -11.87
N GLU A 125 0.88 15.43 -12.62
CA GLU A 125 0.35 16.80 -12.53
C GLU A 125 -0.22 17.10 -11.14
N TYR A 126 -1.00 16.19 -10.56
CA TYR A 126 -1.55 16.33 -9.20
C TYR A 126 -0.43 16.54 -8.17
N CYS A 127 0.65 15.76 -8.25
CA CYS A 127 1.79 15.85 -7.33
C CYS A 127 2.59 17.17 -7.46
N LYS A 128 2.47 17.92 -8.57
CA LYS A 128 3.21 19.19 -8.75
C LYS A 128 2.84 20.26 -7.73
N ALA A 129 1.68 20.18 -7.10
CA ALA A 129 1.27 21.14 -6.06
C ALA A 129 2.29 21.24 -4.91
N ASP A 130 2.87 20.11 -4.49
CA ASP A 130 4.11 20.07 -3.70
C ASP A 130 4.79 18.70 -3.87
N ALA A 131 5.68 18.60 -4.86
CA ALA A 131 6.37 17.36 -5.19
C ALA A 131 7.29 16.83 -4.07
N ARG A 132 7.54 17.59 -3.00
CA ARG A 132 8.28 17.10 -1.82
C ARG A 132 7.38 16.32 -0.88
N ARG A 133 6.10 16.69 -0.80
CA ARG A 133 5.11 16.11 0.13
C ARG A 133 4.16 15.12 -0.52
N LEU A 134 3.86 15.30 -1.80
CA LEU A 134 2.97 14.42 -2.57
C LEU A 134 3.82 13.52 -3.46
N LYS A 135 3.73 12.20 -3.25
CA LYS A 135 4.54 11.21 -3.97
C LYS A 135 3.64 10.23 -4.70
N GLY A 136 3.77 10.15 -6.02
CA GLY A 136 2.95 9.24 -6.82
C GLY A 136 3.42 7.79 -6.79
N VAL A 137 2.47 6.87 -6.88
CA VAL A 137 2.68 5.44 -7.14
C VAL A 137 2.28 5.12 -8.57
N ALA A 138 3.16 4.44 -9.31
CA ALA A 138 2.92 4.07 -10.70
C ALA A 138 1.80 3.04 -10.82
N ALA A 139 0.89 3.27 -11.76
CA ALA A 139 0.02 2.25 -12.30
C ALA A 139 0.68 1.60 -13.51
N VAL A 140 0.61 0.28 -13.61
CA VAL A 140 1.11 -0.48 -14.76
C VAL A 140 0.11 -1.55 -15.16
N ALA A 141 0.08 -1.89 -16.45
CA ALA A 141 -0.71 -3.00 -16.96
C ALA A 141 0.04 -4.32 -16.76
N ILE A 142 0.14 -4.79 -15.50
CA ILE A 142 1.00 -5.94 -15.12
C ILE A 142 0.70 -7.25 -15.89
N GLN A 143 -0.50 -7.39 -16.45
CA GLN A 143 -0.88 -8.47 -17.36
C GLN A 143 -0.10 -8.45 -18.71
N ASP A 144 0.58 -7.35 -19.00
CA ASP A 144 1.61 -7.17 -20.02
C ASP A 144 2.95 -6.81 -19.36
N PRO A 145 3.82 -7.80 -19.06
CA PRO A 145 5.09 -7.54 -18.39
C PRO A 145 6.05 -6.67 -19.22
N VAL A 146 5.99 -6.76 -20.55
CA VAL A 146 6.91 -6.03 -21.45
C VAL A 146 6.57 -4.54 -21.42
N GLU A 147 5.31 -4.19 -21.59
CA GLU A 147 4.89 -2.78 -21.52
C GLU A 147 4.94 -2.24 -20.08
N SER A 148 4.69 -3.07 -19.07
CA SER A 148 4.82 -2.69 -17.66
C SER A 148 6.24 -2.25 -17.30
N VAL A 149 7.27 -2.94 -17.82
CA VAL A 149 8.68 -2.55 -17.63
C VAL A 149 8.94 -1.16 -18.20
N LYS A 150 8.45 -0.88 -19.42
CA LYS A 150 8.64 0.42 -20.07
C LYS A 150 7.95 1.54 -19.31
N GLU A 151 6.70 1.32 -18.89
CA GLU A 151 5.93 2.33 -18.18
C GLU A 151 6.46 2.55 -16.75
N LEU A 152 6.90 1.49 -16.06
CA LEU A 152 7.56 1.60 -14.77
C LEU A 152 8.82 2.48 -14.87
N ARG A 153 9.67 2.22 -15.86
CA ARG A 153 10.87 3.02 -16.10
C ARG A 153 10.53 4.48 -16.32
N ARG A 154 9.55 4.77 -17.19
CA ARG A 154 9.08 6.14 -17.45
C ARG A 154 8.55 6.81 -16.18
N ALA A 155 7.71 6.12 -15.42
CA ALA A 155 7.11 6.66 -14.21
C ALA A 155 8.17 7.02 -13.15
N VAL A 156 9.21 6.22 -12.99
CA VAL A 156 10.28 6.49 -12.03
C VAL A 156 11.27 7.53 -12.55
N GLU A 157 11.80 7.33 -13.76
CA GLU A 157 12.89 8.15 -14.29
C GLU A 157 12.41 9.53 -14.76
N GLU A 158 11.20 9.64 -15.32
CA GLU A 158 10.65 10.90 -15.84
C GLU A 158 9.66 11.54 -14.85
N LEU A 159 8.67 10.78 -14.37
CA LEU A 159 7.60 11.31 -13.49
C LEU A 159 7.97 11.36 -12.00
N LYS A 160 9.12 10.78 -11.63
CA LYS A 160 9.67 10.76 -10.25
C LYS A 160 8.76 10.06 -9.23
N PHE A 161 8.01 9.05 -9.68
CA PHE A 161 7.24 8.19 -8.80
C PHE A 161 8.14 7.35 -7.90
N VAL A 162 7.66 7.10 -6.69
CA VAL A 162 8.48 6.51 -5.61
C VAL A 162 8.25 5.02 -5.41
N ALA A 163 7.22 4.47 -6.05
CA ALA A 163 6.82 3.07 -5.96
C ALA A 163 5.96 2.70 -7.19
N VAL A 164 5.67 1.40 -7.33
CA VAL A 164 4.71 0.87 -8.30
C VAL A 164 3.72 -0.04 -7.58
N ALA A 165 2.44 0.00 -7.98
CA ALA A 165 1.45 -0.91 -7.47
C ALA A 165 1.37 -2.19 -8.30
N ALA A 166 1.17 -3.31 -7.62
CA ALA A 166 0.84 -4.59 -8.24
C ALA A 166 -0.28 -5.26 -7.44
N PRO A 167 -1.26 -5.91 -8.10
CA PRO A 167 -2.18 -6.77 -7.39
C PRO A 167 -1.52 -8.12 -7.07
N PRO A 168 -2.05 -8.87 -6.09
CA PRO A 168 -1.67 -10.28 -5.88
C PRO A 168 -1.85 -11.17 -7.11
N VAL A 169 -2.86 -10.87 -7.94
CA VAL A 169 -3.16 -11.53 -9.22
C VAL A 169 -3.80 -10.52 -10.17
N SER A 170 -3.61 -10.70 -11.49
CA SER A 170 -4.16 -9.83 -12.54
C SER A 170 -5.09 -10.58 -13.50
N ALA A 171 -5.59 -9.93 -14.55
CA ALA A 171 -6.37 -10.57 -15.62
C ALA A 171 -5.65 -11.77 -16.26
N SER A 172 -4.32 -11.83 -16.18
CA SER A 172 -3.53 -12.97 -16.67
C SER A 172 -3.69 -14.24 -15.83
N LYS A 173 -4.29 -14.15 -14.63
CA LYS A 173 -4.46 -15.24 -13.64
C LYS A 173 -3.14 -15.86 -13.15
N LYS A 174 -2.04 -15.13 -13.33
CA LYS A 174 -0.72 -15.52 -12.85
C LYS A 174 -0.49 -14.96 -11.46
N ASN A 175 0.07 -15.79 -10.60
CA ASN A 175 0.58 -15.36 -9.31
C ASN A 175 1.86 -14.54 -9.49
N LEU A 176 2.26 -13.83 -8.43
CA LEU A 176 3.46 -13.00 -8.44
C LEU A 176 4.75 -13.78 -8.68
N ASP A 177 4.81 -15.07 -8.34
CA ASP A 177 5.98 -15.93 -8.56
C ASP A 177 6.07 -16.54 -9.97
N ASP A 178 5.16 -16.18 -10.88
CA ASP A 178 5.22 -16.61 -12.28
C ASP A 178 6.45 -15.98 -12.99
N PRO A 179 7.28 -16.79 -13.68
CA PRO A 179 8.48 -16.32 -14.37
C PRO A 179 8.25 -15.22 -15.41
N ASP A 180 7.06 -15.11 -15.99
CA ASP A 180 6.75 -14.05 -16.96
C ASP A 180 6.77 -12.66 -16.32
N LEU A 181 6.63 -12.56 -14.99
CA LEU A 181 6.73 -11.31 -14.23
C LEU A 181 8.16 -10.98 -13.80
N TYR A 182 9.13 -11.89 -13.95
CA TYR A 182 10.52 -11.65 -13.54
C TYR A 182 11.17 -10.41 -14.18
N PRO A 183 10.94 -10.10 -15.48
CA PRO A 183 11.46 -8.86 -16.06
C PRO A 183 10.93 -7.59 -15.37
N PHE A 184 9.67 -7.61 -14.93
CA PHE A 184 9.07 -6.50 -14.19
C PHE A 184 9.72 -6.31 -12.81
N PHE A 185 9.92 -7.40 -12.06
CA PHE A 185 10.62 -7.36 -10.77
C PHE A 185 12.09 -6.95 -10.90
N ALA A 186 12.77 -7.45 -11.93
CA ALA A 186 14.15 -7.08 -12.23
C ALA A 186 14.28 -5.56 -12.49
N GLU A 187 13.32 -4.99 -13.23
CA GLU A 187 13.30 -3.56 -13.50
C GLU A 187 12.99 -2.73 -12.24
N ALA A 188 12.03 -3.16 -11.41
CA ALA A 188 11.75 -2.51 -10.13
C ALA A 188 12.97 -2.52 -9.20
N GLU A 189 13.71 -3.64 -9.15
CA GLU A 189 14.95 -3.76 -8.38
C GLU A 189 16.04 -2.84 -8.94
N ARG A 190 16.21 -2.80 -10.27
CA ARG A 190 17.19 -1.92 -10.94
C ARG A 190 16.91 -0.45 -10.65
N LEU A 191 15.65 -0.06 -10.69
CA LEU A 191 15.18 1.30 -10.39
C LEU A 191 15.19 1.63 -8.89
N ASN A 192 15.39 0.62 -8.04
CA ASN A 192 15.37 0.73 -6.58
C ASN A 192 14.07 1.34 -6.04
N VAL A 193 12.94 0.89 -6.58
CA VAL A 193 11.60 1.28 -6.11
C VAL A 193 10.88 0.06 -5.51
N PRO A 194 10.16 0.22 -4.40
CA PRO A 194 9.37 -0.85 -3.82
C PRO A 194 8.14 -1.16 -4.69
N ILE A 195 7.68 -2.39 -4.57
CA ILE A 195 6.39 -2.83 -5.12
C ILE A 195 5.38 -2.83 -3.99
N CYS A 196 4.34 -2.02 -4.15
CA CYS A 196 3.21 -1.96 -3.24
C CYS A 196 2.16 -2.97 -3.71
N ILE A 197 2.07 -4.09 -3.00
CA ILE A 197 1.01 -5.07 -3.21
C ILE A 197 -0.29 -4.47 -2.70
N HIS A 198 -1.19 -4.15 -3.62
CA HIS A 198 -2.44 -3.48 -3.31
C HIS A 198 -3.61 -4.22 -3.98
N VAL A 199 -4.57 -4.64 -3.17
CA VAL A 199 -5.75 -5.36 -3.64
C VAL A 199 -6.77 -4.34 -4.16
N GLY A 200 -7.33 -4.59 -5.34
CA GLY A 200 -8.47 -3.84 -5.85
C GLY A 200 -9.78 -4.37 -5.29
N ALA A 201 -10.78 -3.50 -5.16
CA ALA A 201 -12.11 -3.92 -4.76
C ALA A 201 -12.77 -4.75 -5.89
N GLY A 202 -12.65 -6.07 -5.83
CA GLY A 202 -13.66 -7.02 -6.33
C GLY A 202 -13.53 -7.61 -7.73
N ASP A 203 -12.68 -7.11 -8.63
CA ASP A 203 -12.47 -7.80 -9.91
C ASP A 203 -11.32 -8.79 -9.78
N GLY A 204 -11.58 -10.06 -10.09
CA GLY A 204 -10.52 -11.06 -10.22
C GLY A 204 -9.84 -11.49 -8.92
N VAL A 205 -10.42 -11.24 -7.75
CA VAL A 205 -9.87 -11.61 -6.43
C VAL A 205 -10.27 -13.05 -6.06
N PRO A 206 -9.49 -14.10 -6.34
CA PRO A 206 -9.99 -15.47 -6.38
C PRO A 206 -9.92 -16.19 -5.03
N ALA A 207 -9.38 -15.60 -3.96
CA ALA A 207 -9.28 -16.26 -2.66
C ALA A 207 -10.65 -16.41 -1.98
N GLY A 208 -11.45 -17.35 -2.48
CA GLY A 208 -12.74 -17.73 -1.92
C GLY A 208 -13.88 -16.77 -2.21
N THR A 209 -13.69 -15.68 -2.96
CA THR A 209 -14.78 -14.72 -3.26
C THR A 209 -15.83 -15.32 -4.20
N GLU A 210 -15.47 -16.30 -5.02
CA GLU A 210 -16.36 -17.08 -5.87
C GLU A 210 -17.39 -17.90 -5.08
N ARG A 211 -17.18 -18.04 -3.77
CA ARG A 211 -18.10 -18.72 -2.85
C ARG A 211 -19.26 -17.82 -2.42
N PHE A 212 -19.16 -16.51 -2.60
CA PHE A 212 -20.10 -15.53 -2.08
C PHE A 212 -20.66 -14.63 -3.18
N ASP A 213 -21.93 -14.27 -3.06
CA ASP A 213 -22.65 -13.34 -3.92
C ASP A 213 -23.07 -12.06 -3.20
N HIS A 214 -22.44 -11.79 -2.04
CA HIS A 214 -22.71 -10.63 -1.21
C HIS A 214 -21.45 -9.79 -0.98
N PRO A 215 -21.48 -8.47 -1.28
CA PRO A 215 -20.29 -7.61 -1.29
C PRO A 215 -19.57 -7.49 0.06
N PHE A 216 -20.31 -7.65 1.16
CA PHE A 216 -19.69 -7.69 2.50
C PHE A 216 -18.73 -8.88 2.66
N PHE A 217 -19.13 -10.09 2.25
CA PHE A 217 -18.30 -11.27 2.45
C PHE A 217 -17.09 -11.27 1.52
N THR A 218 -17.30 -10.91 0.26
CA THR A 218 -16.22 -10.83 -0.73
C THR A 218 -15.19 -9.78 -0.35
N HIS A 219 -15.61 -8.57 0.04
CA HIS A 219 -14.69 -7.51 0.44
C HIS A 219 -13.97 -7.81 1.76
N ALA A 220 -14.67 -8.33 2.78
CA ALA A 220 -14.06 -8.67 4.07
C ALA A 220 -12.95 -9.72 3.97
N MET A 221 -13.02 -10.61 2.97
CA MET A 221 -12.00 -11.63 2.73
C MET A 221 -10.92 -11.18 1.76
N ALA A 222 -11.28 -10.43 0.72
CA ALA A 222 -10.39 -10.09 -0.39
C ALA A 222 -9.03 -9.55 0.08
N HIS A 223 -9.03 -8.56 0.97
CA HIS A 223 -7.80 -7.88 1.36
C HIS A 223 -6.82 -8.79 2.13
N PRO A 224 -7.14 -9.35 3.32
CA PRO A 224 -6.17 -10.11 4.09
C PRO A 224 -5.74 -11.43 3.43
N PHE A 225 -6.66 -12.16 2.80
CA PHE A 225 -6.34 -13.47 2.23
C PHE A 225 -5.44 -13.36 0.99
N GLU A 226 -5.67 -12.37 0.13
CA GLU A 226 -4.80 -12.15 -1.02
C GLU A 226 -3.43 -11.64 -0.63
N GLN A 227 -3.31 -10.83 0.43
CA GLN A 227 -1.99 -10.41 0.93
C GLN A 227 -1.22 -11.60 1.53
N MET A 228 -1.89 -12.56 2.17
CA MET A 228 -1.26 -13.82 2.60
C MET A 228 -0.75 -14.63 1.40
N ILE A 229 -1.55 -14.75 0.33
CA ILE A 229 -1.15 -15.45 -0.91
C ILE A 229 0.01 -14.73 -1.59
N ALA A 230 -0.07 -13.40 -1.75
CA ALA A 230 1.02 -12.61 -2.31
C ALA A 230 2.31 -12.76 -1.51
N THR A 231 2.20 -12.77 -0.19
CA THR A 231 3.35 -12.99 0.71
C THR A 231 3.95 -14.38 0.52
N LEU A 232 3.10 -15.41 0.37
CA LEU A 232 3.57 -16.76 0.05
C LEU A 232 4.35 -16.78 -1.27
N CYS A 233 3.86 -16.12 -2.32
CA CYS A 233 4.57 -16.03 -3.60
C CYS A 233 5.89 -15.25 -3.48
N VAL A 234 5.90 -14.12 -2.77
CA VAL A 234 7.10 -13.29 -2.58
C VAL A 234 8.18 -14.03 -1.79
N VAL A 235 7.78 -14.72 -0.72
CA VAL A 235 8.70 -15.43 0.17
C VAL A 235 8.99 -16.82 -0.35
N ALA A 236 8.00 -17.72 -0.30
CA ALA A 236 8.18 -19.13 -0.62
C ALA A 236 8.30 -19.40 -2.13
N GLY A 237 7.73 -18.54 -2.98
CA GLY A 237 7.99 -18.56 -4.43
C GLY A 237 9.41 -18.09 -4.81
N GLY A 238 10.21 -17.63 -3.84
CA GLY A 238 11.64 -17.34 -4.03
C GLY A 238 11.93 -16.01 -4.71
N LEU A 239 10.97 -15.07 -4.76
CA LEU A 239 11.23 -13.74 -5.34
C LEU A 239 12.31 -12.98 -4.57
N LEU A 240 12.35 -13.10 -3.25
CA LEU A 240 13.38 -12.43 -2.43
C LEU A 240 14.78 -13.04 -2.59
N GLU A 241 14.86 -14.33 -2.95
CA GLU A 241 16.13 -14.99 -3.32
C GLU A 241 16.61 -14.51 -4.70
N ARG A 242 15.68 -14.36 -5.65
CA ARG A 242 15.98 -13.92 -7.01
C ARG A 242 16.30 -12.43 -7.10
N PHE A 243 15.62 -11.61 -6.30
CA PHE A 243 15.72 -10.15 -6.29
C PHE A 243 16.04 -9.65 -4.87
N PRO A 244 17.27 -9.87 -4.38
CA PRO A 244 17.66 -9.65 -2.99
C PRO A 244 17.71 -8.19 -2.55
N ARG A 245 17.58 -7.23 -3.47
CA ARG A 245 17.46 -5.79 -3.13
C ARG A 245 16.03 -5.27 -3.27
N LEU A 246 15.13 -6.04 -3.89
CA LEU A 246 13.76 -5.62 -4.13
C LEU A 246 12.98 -5.59 -2.81
N LYS A 247 12.13 -4.58 -2.68
CA LYS A 247 11.29 -4.35 -1.50
C LYS A 247 9.83 -4.49 -1.85
N PHE A 248 9.06 -5.04 -0.93
CA PHE A 248 7.62 -5.24 -1.05
C PHE A 248 6.91 -4.59 0.13
N ALA A 249 5.78 -3.96 -0.15
CA ALA A 249 4.92 -3.37 0.86
C ALA A 249 3.50 -3.91 0.67
N PHE A 250 2.88 -4.45 1.72
CA PHE A 250 1.55 -5.07 1.67
C PHE A 250 0.51 -4.08 2.23
N MET A 251 -0.34 -3.56 1.35
CA MET A 251 -1.26 -2.44 1.62
C MET A 251 -2.70 -2.92 1.90
N GLU A 252 -3.43 -2.19 2.74
CA GLU A 252 -4.88 -2.36 3.01
C GLU A 252 -5.33 -3.69 3.63
N ALA A 253 -4.46 -4.47 4.29
CA ALA A 253 -4.88 -5.72 4.95
C ALA A 253 -4.82 -5.68 6.49
N GLY A 254 -4.47 -4.52 7.05
CA GLY A 254 -3.96 -4.44 8.41
C GLY A 254 -2.70 -5.30 8.61
N CYS A 255 -2.26 -5.39 9.86
CA CYS A 255 -1.02 -6.09 10.21
C CYS A 255 -1.24 -7.34 11.10
N GLY A 256 -2.44 -7.51 11.66
CA GLY A 256 -2.74 -8.61 12.60
C GLY A 256 -2.55 -10.03 12.04
N TRP A 257 -2.58 -10.21 10.72
CA TRP A 257 -2.37 -11.50 10.08
C TRP A 257 -0.89 -11.92 9.99
N VAL A 258 0.04 -10.97 10.09
CA VAL A 258 1.46 -11.17 9.80
C VAL A 258 2.10 -12.21 10.75
N PRO A 259 1.96 -12.11 12.10
CA PRO A 259 2.56 -13.10 13.00
C PRO A 259 2.05 -14.52 12.76
N TYR A 260 0.74 -14.68 12.58
CA TYR A 260 0.12 -15.97 12.28
C TYR A 260 0.68 -16.57 10.98
N TRP A 261 0.84 -15.75 9.94
CA TRP A 261 1.32 -16.23 8.65
C TRP A 261 2.79 -16.67 8.72
N MET A 262 3.61 -15.96 9.49
CA MET A 262 5.01 -16.35 9.73
C MET A 262 5.10 -17.72 10.39
N GLU A 263 4.35 -17.95 11.48
CA GLU A 263 4.30 -19.24 12.17
C GLU A 263 3.82 -20.36 11.24
N ARG A 264 2.76 -20.08 10.47
CA ARG A 264 2.17 -21.03 9.51
C ARG A 264 3.17 -21.41 8.42
N LEU A 265 3.93 -20.47 7.88
CA LEU A 265 4.89 -20.73 6.82
C LEU A 265 6.13 -21.46 7.34
N ASP A 266 6.62 -21.10 8.52
CA ASP A 266 7.75 -21.78 9.16
C ASP A 266 7.42 -23.25 9.48
N GLU A 267 6.23 -23.52 10.04
CA GLU A 267 5.75 -24.89 10.29
C GLU A 267 5.81 -25.76 9.02
N HIS A 268 5.33 -25.25 7.89
CA HIS A 268 5.40 -26.01 6.64
C HIS A 268 6.81 -26.06 6.07
N TYR A 269 7.61 -25.02 6.26
CA TYR A 269 9.00 -25.05 5.85
C TYR A 269 9.73 -26.19 6.56
N GLU A 270 9.55 -26.38 7.86
CA GLU A 270 10.15 -27.49 8.62
C GLU A 270 9.74 -28.88 8.08
N ILE A 271 8.48 -29.03 7.66
CA ILE A 271 7.93 -30.30 7.18
C ILE A 271 8.29 -30.57 5.70
N LEU A 272 8.28 -29.52 4.87
CA LEU A 272 8.33 -29.59 3.41
C LEU A 272 9.58 -28.95 2.80
N GLN A 273 10.61 -28.63 3.60
CA GLN A 273 11.84 -27.97 3.14
C GLN A 273 12.41 -28.54 1.83
N PRO A 274 12.47 -29.87 1.61
CA PRO A 274 12.99 -30.44 0.36
C PRO A 274 12.19 -30.06 -0.90
N THR A 275 10.94 -29.61 -0.77
CA THR A 275 10.09 -29.19 -1.90
C THR A 275 10.28 -27.72 -2.27
N VAL A 276 11.01 -26.96 -1.45
CA VAL A 276 11.33 -25.53 -1.67
C VAL A 276 12.85 -25.30 -1.56
N PRO A 277 13.68 -26.02 -2.34
CA PRO A 277 15.14 -26.05 -2.16
C PRO A 277 15.84 -24.72 -2.45
N TRP A 278 15.16 -23.75 -3.06
CA TRP A 278 15.67 -22.41 -3.30
C TRP A 278 15.60 -21.49 -2.07
N LEU A 279 14.84 -21.84 -1.04
CA LEU A 279 14.80 -21.05 0.20
C LEU A 279 16.00 -21.42 1.07
N THR A 280 16.86 -20.42 1.36
CA THR A 280 18.05 -20.60 2.19
C THR A 280 17.81 -20.41 3.70
N LYS A 281 16.64 -19.92 4.10
CA LYS A 281 16.27 -19.63 5.50
C LYS A 281 14.75 -19.79 5.72
N PRO A 282 14.27 -19.87 6.97
CA PRO A 282 12.84 -19.92 7.26
C PRO A 282 12.07 -18.71 6.69
N PRO A 283 10.83 -18.90 6.21
CA PRO A 283 9.97 -17.81 5.72
C PRO A 283 9.88 -16.60 6.66
N SER A 284 9.82 -16.81 7.96
CA SER A 284 9.77 -15.74 8.96
C SER A 284 10.97 -14.80 8.90
N GLU A 285 12.17 -15.28 8.57
CA GLU A 285 13.37 -14.46 8.44
C GLU A 285 13.34 -13.55 7.20
N TYR A 286 12.63 -13.96 6.14
CA TYR A 286 12.34 -13.07 5.02
C TYR A 286 11.32 -12.00 5.40
N MET A 287 10.25 -12.40 6.10
CA MET A 287 9.20 -11.48 6.56
C MET A 287 9.69 -10.46 7.59
N LYS A 288 10.74 -10.81 8.35
CA LYS A 288 11.50 -9.91 9.24
C LYS A 288 12.71 -9.25 8.58
N SER A 289 12.88 -9.35 7.26
CA SER A 289 13.97 -8.66 6.58
C SER A 289 13.68 -7.16 6.39
N GLY A 290 14.67 -6.40 5.96
CA GLY A 290 14.49 -5.01 5.53
C GLY A 290 13.84 -4.86 4.13
N GLN A 291 13.34 -5.95 3.56
CA GLN A 291 12.69 -5.99 2.25
C GLN A 291 11.16 -6.02 2.34
N MET A 292 10.57 -6.25 3.51
CA MET A 292 9.13 -6.45 3.65
C MET A 292 8.51 -5.43 4.61
N PHE A 293 7.43 -4.81 4.17
CA PHE A 293 6.71 -3.77 4.91
C PHE A 293 5.21 -4.04 4.94
N TYR A 294 4.54 -3.75 6.05
CA TYR A 294 3.13 -4.08 6.26
C TYR A 294 2.36 -2.84 6.68
N SER A 295 1.31 -2.49 5.94
CA SER A 295 0.47 -1.35 6.31
C SER A 295 -0.36 -1.66 7.56
N PHE A 296 -0.57 -0.65 8.41
CA PHE A 296 -1.47 -0.76 9.55
C PHE A 296 -2.38 0.45 9.69
N GLU A 297 -3.50 0.25 10.39
CA GLU A 297 -4.40 1.30 10.87
C GLU A 297 -4.23 1.51 12.38
N MET A 298 -4.40 2.74 12.85
CA MET A 298 -4.15 3.11 14.25
C MET A 298 -5.12 2.43 15.23
N GLU A 299 -6.29 2.02 14.74
CA GLU A 299 -7.33 1.37 15.51
C GLU A 299 -7.07 -0.13 15.73
N GLU A 300 -6.04 -0.70 15.10
CA GLU A 300 -5.69 -2.11 15.24
C GLU A 300 -5.19 -2.44 16.66
N LYS A 301 -6.01 -3.15 17.43
CA LYS A 301 -5.69 -3.54 18.81
C LYS A 301 -4.46 -4.44 18.94
N MET A 302 -4.14 -5.19 17.90
CA MET A 302 -2.99 -6.10 17.87
C MET A 302 -1.68 -5.40 17.50
N LEU A 303 -1.73 -4.12 17.09
CA LEU A 303 -0.57 -3.38 16.60
C LEU A 303 0.65 -3.44 17.55
N PRO A 304 0.52 -3.27 18.89
CA PRO A 304 1.69 -3.37 19.78
C PRO A 304 2.36 -4.74 19.74
N TYR A 305 1.56 -5.82 19.72
CA TYR A 305 2.07 -7.18 19.61
C TYR A 305 2.75 -7.43 18.27
N VAL A 306 2.12 -6.99 17.17
CA VAL A 306 2.70 -7.14 15.82
C VAL A 306 4.02 -6.37 15.72
N ALA A 307 4.07 -5.13 16.23
CA ALA A 307 5.27 -4.30 16.24
C ALA A 307 6.44 -4.95 17.01
N GLU A 308 6.16 -5.56 18.17
CA GLU A 308 7.16 -6.33 18.91
C GLU A 308 7.58 -7.60 18.16
N PHE A 309 6.62 -8.29 17.55
CA PHE A 309 6.86 -9.57 16.89
C PHE A 309 7.66 -9.45 15.58
N VAL A 310 7.31 -8.49 14.72
CA VAL A 310 7.92 -8.29 13.40
C VAL A 310 8.99 -7.19 13.39
N GLY A 311 8.98 -6.30 14.37
CA GLY A 311 9.79 -5.09 14.42
C GLY A 311 9.06 -3.88 13.82
N ALA A 312 8.94 -2.81 14.60
CA ALA A 312 8.17 -1.61 14.26
C ALA A 312 8.66 -0.91 12.99
N GLU A 313 9.93 -1.05 12.61
CA GLU A 313 10.53 -0.48 11.40
C GLU A 313 9.98 -1.07 10.09
N ARG A 314 9.24 -2.18 10.17
CA ARG A 314 8.57 -2.82 9.02
C ARG A 314 7.10 -2.42 8.91
N LEU A 315 6.57 -1.67 9.87
CA LEU A 315 5.19 -1.23 9.86
C LEU A 315 5.08 0.15 9.22
N VAL A 316 4.16 0.31 8.28
CA VAL A 316 3.91 1.57 7.57
C VAL A 316 2.51 2.09 7.85
N PHE A 317 2.43 3.35 8.28
CA PHE A 317 1.16 3.96 8.64
C PHE A 317 0.31 4.23 7.40
N ARG A 318 -0.97 3.90 7.49
CA ARG A 318 -1.99 4.30 6.52
C ARG A 318 -3.04 5.17 7.18
N ARG A 319 -3.49 6.20 6.45
CA ARG A 319 -4.72 6.92 6.77
C ARG A 319 -5.98 6.19 6.24
N ALA A 320 -6.90 5.84 7.12
CA ALA A 320 -8.22 5.32 6.72
C ALA A 320 -9.09 6.39 6.03
N LEU A 321 -9.68 6.04 4.89
CA LEU A 321 -10.56 6.92 4.11
C LEU A 321 -11.84 7.27 4.89
N GLY A 322 -12.13 8.58 5.03
CA GLY A 322 -13.41 9.06 5.54
C GLY A 322 -13.61 9.03 7.07
N LEU A 323 -12.64 8.59 7.85
CA LEU A 323 -12.66 8.69 9.31
C LEU A 323 -11.96 9.98 9.77
N ARG A 324 -12.73 11.07 9.96
CA ARG A 324 -12.34 12.18 10.85
C ARG A 324 -12.69 11.87 12.31
N HIS A 325 -12.57 10.62 12.75
CA HIS A 325 -12.72 10.36 14.17
C HIS A 325 -11.41 10.75 14.85
N ARG A 326 -11.44 11.98 15.40
CA ARG A 326 -10.65 12.47 16.54
C ARG A 326 -9.35 11.67 16.73
N LEU A 327 -8.22 12.29 16.44
CA LEU A 327 -7.01 12.17 17.27
C LEU A 327 -7.38 12.61 18.71
N GLN A 328 -8.26 11.86 19.37
CA GLN A 328 -8.50 11.96 20.79
C GLN A 328 -7.60 10.93 21.42
N PRO A 329 -6.78 11.33 22.41
CA PRO A 329 -5.97 10.40 23.15
C PRO A 329 -6.91 9.49 23.93
N GLN A 330 -7.29 8.35 23.36
CA GLN A 330 -7.75 7.25 24.16
C GLN A 330 -6.51 6.75 24.90
N ARG A 331 -6.56 6.86 26.24
CA ARG A 331 -5.53 6.30 27.12
C ARG A 331 -5.29 4.85 26.70
N LEU A 332 -4.10 4.56 26.17
CA LEU A 332 -3.60 3.20 26.14
C LEU A 332 -3.37 2.84 27.63
N GLN A 333 -4.38 2.27 28.28
CA GLN A 333 -4.14 1.61 29.57
C GLN A 333 -3.41 0.32 29.24
N VAL A 334 -2.08 0.36 29.31
CA VAL A 334 -1.25 -0.84 29.37
C VAL A 334 -1.68 -1.60 30.63
N PRO A 335 -2.25 -2.82 30.53
CA PRO A 335 -2.52 -3.61 31.72
C PRO A 335 -1.18 -3.94 32.38
N PRO A 336 -1.03 -3.80 33.70
CA PRO A 336 0.21 -4.18 34.35
C PRO A 336 0.46 -5.67 34.15
N HIS A 337 1.69 -6.00 33.73
CA HIS A 337 2.20 -7.37 33.61
C HIS A 337 1.76 -8.24 34.79
N ARG A 338 1.03 -9.33 34.52
CA ARG A 338 0.95 -10.46 35.45
C ARG A 338 1.85 -11.57 34.95
N ARG A 339 2.93 -11.82 35.69
CA ARG A 339 3.67 -13.08 35.65
C ARG A 339 2.76 -14.20 36.14
N GLY A 340 2.77 -15.33 35.44
CA GLY A 340 2.64 -16.65 36.05
C GLY A 340 1.24 -17.27 36.16
N SER A 341 1.12 -18.40 35.46
CA SER A 341 0.38 -19.63 35.79
C SER A 341 -1.15 -19.66 35.87
N ASP A 342 -1.67 -20.65 35.13
CA ASP A 342 -2.89 -21.42 35.31
C ASP A 342 -4.24 -20.84 34.88
N GLY A 343 -4.93 -21.63 34.05
CA GLY A 343 -6.39 -21.78 34.17
C GLY A 343 -7.18 -21.45 32.91
N ALA A 344 -7.45 -22.49 32.14
CA ALA A 344 -8.53 -22.52 31.16
C ALA A 344 -9.92 -22.21 31.80
N GLN A 345 -10.85 -21.80 30.93
CA GLN A 345 -12.32 -21.73 31.08
C GLN A 345 -12.97 -20.43 31.62
N ARG A 346 -13.77 -19.72 30.80
CA ARG A 346 -15.26 -19.74 30.81
C ARG A 346 -15.91 -18.59 30.02
N PHE A 347 -17.05 -18.93 29.42
CA PHE A 347 -17.98 -18.16 28.58
C PHE A 347 -18.92 -17.20 29.34
N VAL A 348 -19.27 -16.08 28.69
CA VAL A 348 -20.61 -15.42 28.49
C VAL A 348 -21.43 -14.76 29.63
N ARG A 349 -22.11 -13.64 29.22
CA ARG A 349 -23.22 -12.82 29.80
C ARG A 349 -22.78 -11.68 30.74
N ARG A 350 -23.36 -10.46 30.72
CA ARG A 350 -24.66 -9.96 30.26
C ARG A 350 -24.59 -8.41 30.10
N ALA A 351 -25.43 -7.85 29.23
CA ALA A 351 -25.75 -6.43 29.18
C ALA A 351 -26.73 -6.03 30.30
N GLU A 352 -26.68 -4.79 30.78
CA GLU A 352 -27.85 -3.93 31.08
C GLU A 352 -27.44 -2.54 31.61
N ASN A 353 -27.98 -1.52 30.94
CA ASN A 353 -28.44 -0.19 31.38
C ASN A 353 -27.80 0.53 32.59
N GLN A 354 -27.40 1.79 32.37
CA GLN A 354 -28.13 2.94 32.95
C GLN A 354 -27.76 4.27 32.26
N ASP A 355 -28.81 4.90 31.76
CA ASP A 355 -28.93 6.29 31.32
C ASP A 355 -29.04 7.19 32.56
N HIS A 356 -28.41 8.37 32.59
CA HIS A 356 -28.81 9.55 33.39
C HIS A 356 -28.00 10.80 33.00
N GLY A 357 -28.73 11.89 32.72
CA GLY A 357 -28.32 13.25 33.10
C GLY A 357 -27.67 14.14 32.04
N ARG A 358 -28.49 15.00 31.40
CA ARG A 358 -28.04 16.26 30.80
C ARG A 358 -27.72 17.27 31.90
N GLU A 359 -26.65 18.05 31.74
CA GLU A 359 -26.67 19.51 31.97
C GLU A 359 -25.46 20.20 31.32
N ARG A 360 -25.66 21.48 30.98
CA ARG A 360 -24.78 22.35 30.16
C ARG A 360 -23.72 23.04 31.03
N GLY A 361 -22.56 23.36 30.46
CA GLY A 361 -21.61 24.28 31.09
C GLY A 361 -20.33 24.51 30.28
N GLU A 362 -20.28 25.66 29.62
CA GLU A 362 -19.13 26.53 29.32
C GLU A 362 -17.83 26.02 28.66
N ALA A 363 -17.32 26.89 27.78
CA ALA A 363 -16.12 26.74 27.00
C ALA A 363 -14.84 26.81 27.85
N LEU A 364 -13.96 25.83 27.68
CA LEU A 364 -12.54 25.94 28.03
C LEU A 364 -11.71 25.31 26.90
N GLN A 365 -10.91 26.14 26.23
CA GLN A 365 -9.77 25.69 25.42
C GLN A 365 -8.76 24.97 26.31
N PRO A 366 -8.12 23.88 25.83
CA PRO A 366 -6.78 23.59 26.33
C PRO A 366 -5.76 23.32 25.22
N VAL A 367 -4.75 24.17 25.26
CA VAL A 367 -3.40 24.05 24.69
C VAL A 367 -2.75 22.70 25.05
N MET A 368 -2.04 22.10 24.10
CA MET A 368 -1.22 20.89 24.31
C MET A 368 -0.04 21.18 25.25
N THR A 369 0.12 20.40 26.33
CA THR A 369 1.31 20.46 27.18
C THR A 369 2.43 19.53 26.69
N ALA A 370 3.67 20.00 26.83
CA ALA A 370 4.90 19.42 26.30
C ALA A 370 5.17 17.95 26.69
N GLU A 371 4.54 17.46 27.75
CA GLU A 371 4.66 16.08 28.25
C GLU A 371 3.99 15.05 27.33
N ARG A 372 3.00 15.44 26.50
CA ARG A 372 2.28 14.51 25.60
C ARG A 372 3.04 14.20 24.31
N ILE A 373 3.94 15.08 23.91
CA ILE A 373 4.88 14.83 22.82
C ILE A 373 5.95 13.79 23.27
N ALA A 374 6.19 13.64 24.58
CA ALA A 374 7.17 12.69 25.10
C ALA A 374 6.72 11.21 24.99
N ALA A 375 5.42 10.91 25.12
CA ALA A 375 4.91 9.52 25.06
C ALA A 375 5.00 8.89 23.65
N ILE A 376 4.88 9.70 22.59
CA ILE A 376 5.14 9.26 21.20
C ILE A 376 6.66 9.14 20.94
N ARG A 377 7.48 9.89 21.68
CA ARG A 377 8.95 9.80 21.60
C ARG A 377 9.49 8.57 22.32
N GLU A 378 8.88 8.13 23.43
CA GLU A 378 9.34 6.96 24.21
C GLU A 378 9.13 5.61 23.51
N LEU A 379 8.04 5.43 22.75
CA LEU A 379 7.80 4.18 22.00
C LEU A 379 8.82 3.94 20.86
N ASN A 380 9.56 4.97 20.45
CA ASN A 380 10.62 4.90 19.44
C ASN A 380 12.03 5.14 20.01
N ALA A 381 12.17 5.23 21.34
CA ALA A 381 13.44 5.51 22.02
C ALA A 381 14.12 4.27 22.63
N SER A 382 13.73 3.04 22.24
CA SER A 382 14.63 1.89 22.43
C SER A 382 15.78 1.98 21.41
N ASP A 383 16.97 2.28 21.90
CA ASP A 383 18.22 2.58 21.18
C ASP A 383 18.56 1.68 19.97
N VAL A 384 18.03 1.92 18.77
CA VAL A 384 18.61 1.37 17.50
C VAL A 384 18.39 2.24 16.24
N LEU A 385 18.03 3.54 16.34
CA LEU A 385 17.76 4.37 15.13
C LEU A 385 18.69 5.58 14.94
N SER A 386 19.94 5.49 15.40
CA SER A 386 21.00 6.42 14.99
C SER A 386 22.18 5.69 14.37
N ASN A 387 22.02 5.22 13.13
CA ASN A 387 23.03 5.25 12.07
C ASN A 387 22.49 4.56 10.81
N HIS A 388 22.83 5.11 9.65
CA HIS A 388 22.46 4.67 8.29
C HIS A 388 21.09 5.13 7.78
N VAL A 389 20.99 6.40 7.37
CA VAL A 389 20.75 6.82 5.98
C VAL A 389 21.14 8.31 5.90
N ARG A 390 22.34 8.63 5.42
CA ARG A 390 22.68 9.98 4.94
C ARG A 390 22.59 9.98 3.42
N PHE A 391 21.61 10.68 2.86
CA PHE A 391 21.66 11.15 1.48
C PHE A 391 22.55 12.40 1.46
N SER A 392 23.70 12.33 0.79
CA SER A 392 24.50 13.53 0.50
C SER A 392 23.91 14.25 -0.71
N LEU A 393 23.27 15.39 -0.46
CA LEU A 393 23.07 16.44 -1.46
C LEU A 393 24.30 17.35 -1.42
N LEU A 394 25.03 17.45 -2.52
CA LEU A 394 26.11 18.43 -2.71
C LEU A 394 25.67 19.46 -3.77
N SER A 395 25.42 20.68 -3.30
CA SER A 395 25.50 21.96 -4.02
C SER A 395 25.98 22.95 -2.94
N ASP A 396 26.93 23.87 -3.10
CA ASP A 396 27.57 24.53 -4.24
C ASP A 396 29.00 24.94 -3.82
N ASN A 397 29.91 25.10 -4.79
CA ASN A 397 30.74 26.32 -4.88
C ASN A 397 31.57 26.35 -6.18
N LEU A 398 31.25 27.36 -7.01
CA LEU A 398 32.12 28.26 -7.77
C LEU A 398 33.36 27.69 -8.52
N SER A 399 33.22 27.70 -9.85
CA SER A 399 34.16 27.82 -11.00
C SER A 399 35.49 28.61 -10.80
N PRO A 400 36.47 28.65 -11.77
CA PRO A 400 36.62 27.92 -13.03
C PRO A 400 38.03 27.30 -13.30
N TYR A 401 38.14 26.61 -14.45
CA TYR A 401 39.28 26.57 -15.39
C TYR A 401 40.16 25.29 -15.54
N ARG A 402 40.13 24.82 -16.81
CA ARG A 402 41.14 24.11 -17.66
C ARG A 402 41.35 22.59 -17.55
N SER A 403 40.88 21.92 -18.61
CA SER A 403 41.38 20.64 -19.16
C SER A 403 42.71 20.85 -19.94
N PRO A 404 43.25 19.87 -20.69
CA PRO A 404 43.15 18.40 -20.63
C PRO A 404 44.54 17.71 -20.73
N HIS A 405 44.64 16.38 -20.53
CA HIS A 405 45.27 15.43 -21.49
C HIS A 405 45.64 14.07 -20.90
N LYS A 406 45.42 13.04 -21.74
CA LYS A 406 46.21 11.79 -21.92
C LYS A 406 46.10 10.76 -20.78
N GLN A 407 46.16 9.45 -20.98
CA GLN A 407 46.05 8.48 -22.09
C GLN A 407 46.24 7.12 -21.37
N SER A 408 45.53 6.07 -21.80
CA SER A 408 45.92 4.64 -21.74
C SER A 408 46.71 4.09 -20.52
N LEU A 409 46.23 2.98 -19.93
CA LEU A 409 46.94 1.70 -19.97
C LEU A 409 46.06 0.56 -19.44
N SER A 410 45.98 -0.49 -20.24
CA SER A 410 45.52 -1.83 -19.89
C SER A 410 46.46 -2.51 -18.90
N LEU A 411 45.95 -3.39 -18.03
CA LEU A 411 46.54 -4.72 -17.86
C LEU A 411 45.53 -5.68 -17.21
N ALA A 412 45.37 -6.85 -17.81
CA ALA A 412 44.70 -8.02 -17.26
C ALA A 412 45.72 -8.86 -16.47
N ALA A 413 45.27 -9.56 -15.41
CA ALA A 413 45.86 -10.80 -14.90
C ALA A 413 44.92 -11.52 -13.90
N THR A 414 44.15 -12.46 -14.42
CA THR A 414 44.04 -13.89 -14.07
C THR A 414 44.41 -14.38 -12.64
N VAL A 415 43.43 -15.03 -12.00
CA VAL A 415 43.44 -16.28 -11.18
C VAL A 415 44.32 -16.35 -9.93
N ALA A 416 43.66 -16.44 -8.77
CA ALA A 416 43.60 -17.65 -7.92
C ALA A 416 42.34 -17.59 -7.04
#